data_AF-A0A1E5P377-F1
#
_entry.id   AF-A0A1E5P377-F1
#
_cell.length_a   1.000
_cell.length_b   1.000
_cell.length_c   1.000
_cell.angle_alpha   90.00
_cell.angle_beta   90.00
_cell.angle_gamma   90.00
#
_symmetry.space_group_name_H-M   'P 1'
#
loop_
_entity.id
_entity.type
_entity.pdbx_description
1 polymer ?
#
loop_
_entity_poly.entity_id
_entity_poly.type
_entity_poly.pdbx_seq_one_letter_code
_entity_poly.pdbx_strand_id
1 'polypeptide(L)'
;MLVRYAAATVLLAGALALPTSTATAAEISPLSARGCTGNPGSNGSKCIEVKGTRLHVDTVKTTLTKNHADNCGKATIQIGSWKKTSGNICEARSFSWGPLTVNRSFPDGTKACAWWSNYPDGKACVTIHD
;
A
#
# COMPACT_ATOMS: atom_id res chain seq x y z
N MET A 1 18.55 59.07 -57.72
CA MET A 1 17.10 58.78 -57.90
C MET A 1 16.95 57.63 -58.90
N LEU A 2 15.92 56.78 -58.71
CA LEU A 2 15.57 55.49 -59.37
C LEU A 2 16.41 54.27 -58.93
N VAL A 3 15.97 53.18 -58.26
CA VAL A 3 14.71 52.42 -57.97
C VAL A 3 14.52 51.12 -58.80
N ARG A 4 14.75 49.97 -58.11
CA ARG A 4 14.17 48.59 -58.16
C ARG A 4 14.43 47.70 -59.42
N TYR A 5 14.66 46.38 -59.35
CA TYR A 5 13.78 45.30 -58.85
C TYR A 5 14.46 43.92 -58.67
N ALA A 6 13.84 43.10 -57.78
CA ALA A 6 13.72 41.62 -57.76
C ALA A 6 15.00 40.77 -57.49
N ALA A 7 14.97 39.65 -56.77
CA ALA A 7 13.89 38.70 -56.50
C ALA A 7 14.01 38.09 -55.09
N ALA A 8 12.86 37.84 -54.47
CA ALA A 8 12.72 37.09 -53.24
C ALA A 8 12.51 35.61 -53.55
N THR A 9 13.36 34.74 -53.01
CA THR A 9 13.17 33.28 -53.05
C THR A 9 12.86 32.82 -51.64
N VAL A 10 11.58 32.58 -51.36
CA VAL A 10 11.10 32.02 -50.10
C VAL A 10 11.21 30.49 -50.19
N LEU A 11 12.16 29.90 -49.45
CA LEU A 11 12.23 28.46 -49.22
C LEU A 11 11.38 28.12 -48.00
N LEU A 12 10.18 27.57 -48.24
CA LEU A 12 9.40 26.88 -47.21
C LEU A 12 10.07 25.54 -46.90
N ALA A 13 10.84 25.48 -45.81
CA ALA A 13 11.28 24.22 -45.23
C ALA A 13 10.12 23.60 -44.44
N GLY A 14 9.49 22.58 -45.02
CA GLY A 14 8.52 21.74 -44.33
C GLY A 14 9.21 20.93 -43.23
N ALA A 15 9.04 21.35 -41.98
CA ALA A 15 9.44 20.58 -40.82
C ALA A 15 8.46 19.42 -40.62
N LEU A 16 8.94 18.21 -40.86
CA LEU A 16 8.28 16.95 -40.49
C LEU A 16 8.04 16.94 -38.98
N ALA A 17 6.78 17.05 -38.58
CA ALA A 17 6.35 16.86 -37.21
C ALA A 17 6.45 15.36 -36.86
N LEU A 18 7.48 15.01 -36.08
CA LEU A 18 7.60 13.70 -35.44
C LEU A 18 6.49 13.58 -34.38
N PRO A 19 5.70 12.49 -34.36
CA PRO A 19 4.77 12.24 -33.27
C PRO A 19 5.58 11.90 -32.00
N THR A 20 5.69 12.87 -31.11
CA THR A 20 6.13 12.67 -29.73
C THR A 20 5.10 11.81 -29.03
N SER A 21 5.34 10.50 -29.01
CA SER A 21 4.56 9.56 -28.22
C SER A 21 4.78 9.88 -26.75
N THR A 22 3.83 10.60 -26.15
CA THR A 22 3.74 10.82 -24.72
C THR A 22 3.39 9.50 -24.07
N ALA A 23 4.41 8.76 -23.64
CA ALA A 23 4.23 7.63 -22.73
C ALA A 23 3.54 8.15 -21.47
N THR A 24 2.25 7.87 -21.33
CA THR A 24 1.52 8.10 -20.09
C THR A 24 2.14 7.19 -19.04
N ALA A 25 2.84 7.81 -18.08
CA ALA A 25 3.27 7.12 -16.88
C ALA A 25 2.01 6.52 -16.25
N ALA A 26 1.91 5.19 -16.24
CA ALA A 26 0.83 4.50 -15.54
C ALA A 26 0.83 4.99 -14.10
N GLU A 27 -0.27 5.62 -13.68
CA GLU A 27 -0.46 6.04 -12.30
C GLU A 27 -0.34 4.80 -11.42
N ILE A 28 0.80 4.66 -10.76
CA ILE A 28 1.04 3.60 -9.81
C ILE A 28 0.13 3.88 -8.63
N SER A 29 -1.05 3.26 -8.65
CA SER A 29 -1.98 3.32 -7.53
C SER A 29 -1.34 2.59 -6.34
N PRO A 30 -1.16 3.24 -5.19
CA PRO A 30 -0.65 2.57 -4.01
C PRO A 30 -1.60 1.43 -3.65
N LEU A 31 -1.07 0.21 -3.56
CA LEU A 31 -1.79 -0.94 -3.02
C LEU A 31 -2.00 -0.69 -1.53
N SER A 32 -3.20 -0.21 -1.17
CA SER A 32 -3.65 -0.09 0.21
C SER A 32 -4.71 -1.15 0.45
N ALA A 33 -4.31 -2.31 0.97
CA ALA A 33 -5.22 -3.40 1.30
C ALA A 33 -5.48 -3.41 2.81
N ARG A 34 -6.76 -3.38 3.19
CA ARG A 34 -7.19 -3.50 4.59
C ARG A 34 -8.16 -4.66 4.75
N GLY A 35 -7.88 -5.53 5.72
CA GLY A 35 -8.72 -6.67 6.07
C GLY A 35 -8.98 -6.67 7.56
N CYS A 36 -10.23 -6.87 7.96
CA CYS A 36 -10.63 -6.91 9.36
C CYS A 36 -11.41 -8.20 9.66
N THR A 37 -11.31 -8.66 10.90
CA THR A 37 -12.07 -9.80 11.41
C THR A 37 -12.61 -9.47 12.80
N GLY A 38 -13.83 -9.92 13.07
CA GLY A 38 -14.57 -9.57 14.29
C GLY A 38 -15.47 -8.35 14.09
N ASN A 39 -16.33 -8.10 15.08
CA ASN A 39 -17.30 -7.01 15.05
C ASN A 39 -16.91 -5.93 16.08
N PRO A 40 -16.51 -4.72 15.63
CA PRO A 40 -16.26 -3.61 16.54
C PRO A 40 -17.59 -3.19 17.20
N GLY A 41 -17.76 -3.52 18.49
CA GLY A 41 -19.00 -3.24 19.24
C GLY A 41 -19.58 -4.45 19.97
N SER A 42 -19.17 -5.68 19.63
CA SER A 42 -19.55 -6.89 20.37
C SER A 42 -18.35 -7.41 21.18
N ASN A 43 -17.50 -8.24 20.59
CA ASN A 43 -16.32 -8.84 21.26
C ASN A 43 -15.00 -8.14 20.89
N GLY A 44 -15.01 -7.31 19.85
CA GLY A 44 -13.84 -6.62 19.32
C GLY A 44 -13.55 -6.97 17.86
N SER A 45 -12.67 -6.18 17.24
CA SER A 45 -12.20 -6.35 15.88
C SER A 45 -10.68 -6.24 15.80
N LYS A 46 -10.08 -7.05 14.95
CA LYS A 46 -8.66 -6.91 14.58
C LYS A 46 -8.58 -6.58 13.10
N CYS A 47 -7.63 -5.73 12.72
CA CYS A 47 -7.40 -5.36 11.33
C CYS A 47 -5.93 -5.50 10.98
N ILE A 48 -5.66 -5.75 9.71
CA ILE A 48 -4.35 -5.60 9.08
C ILE A 48 -4.49 -4.57 7.95
N GLU A 49 -3.51 -3.70 7.84
CA GLU A 49 -3.36 -2.72 6.77
C GLU A 49 -2.00 -2.94 6.12
N VAL A 50 -1.99 -3.20 4.83
CA VAL A 50 -0.80 -3.40 4.01
C VAL A 50 -0.74 -2.24 3.03
N LYS A 51 0.39 -1.54 3.01
CA LYS A 51 0.69 -0.48 2.03
C LYS A 51 1.83 -0.91 1.14
N GLY A 52 1.68 -0.66 -0.14
CA GLY A 52 2.59 -1.15 -1.16
C GLY A 52 2.24 -0.65 -2.54
N THR A 53 2.73 -1.36 -3.54
CA THR A 53 2.42 -1.18 -4.95
C THR A 53 2.40 -2.56 -5.60
N ARG A 54 1.28 -2.95 -6.21
CA ARG A 54 1.14 -4.29 -6.82
C ARG A 54 1.58 -5.39 -5.84
N LEU A 55 2.52 -6.23 -6.24
CA LEU A 55 3.13 -7.29 -5.44
C LEU A 55 4.16 -6.81 -4.40
N HIS A 56 4.57 -5.54 -4.43
CA HIS A 56 5.52 -4.96 -3.50
C HIS A 56 4.81 -4.44 -2.25
N VAL A 57 5.30 -4.82 -1.06
CA VAL A 57 4.80 -4.31 0.21
C VAL A 57 5.87 -3.43 0.86
N ASP A 58 5.53 -2.16 1.08
CA ASP A 58 6.37 -1.18 1.75
C ASP A 58 6.24 -1.32 3.26
N THR A 59 5.00 -1.26 3.76
CA THR A 59 4.71 -1.26 5.19
C THR A 59 3.48 -2.06 5.55
N VAL A 60 3.44 -2.52 6.79
CA VAL A 60 2.28 -3.22 7.35
C VAL A 60 1.99 -2.76 8.76
N LYS A 61 0.71 -2.65 9.10
CA LYS A 61 0.21 -2.29 10.43
C LYS A 61 -0.90 -3.23 10.83
N THR A 62 -1.04 -3.48 12.13
CA THR A 62 -2.22 -4.15 12.68
C THR A 62 -2.82 -3.36 13.83
N THR A 63 -4.13 -3.43 13.96
CA THR A 63 -4.88 -2.86 15.07
C THR A 63 -5.79 -3.91 15.70
N LEU A 64 -6.09 -3.73 16.98
CA LEU A 64 -7.10 -4.47 17.71
C LEU A 64 -7.94 -3.47 18.50
N THR A 65 -9.25 -3.52 18.35
CA THR A 65 -10.20 -2.76 19.16
C THR A 65 -11.09 -3.73 19.91
N LYS A 66 -11.22 -3.60 21.23
CA LYS A 66 -12.10 -4.44 22.06
C LYS A 66 -12.84 -3.60 23.10
N ASN A 67 -14.00 -4.09 23.54
CA ASN A 67 -14.87 -3.38 24.48
C ASN A 67 -14.43 -3.49 25.94
N HIS A 68 -13.74 -4.57 26.30
CA HIS A 68 -13.22 -4.76 27.64
C HIS A 68 -11.86 -4.06 27.78
N ALA A 69 -11.75 -3.20 28.79
CA ALA A 69 -10.46 -2.83 29.33
C ALA A 69 -9.78 -4.12 29.81
N ASP A 70 -8.46 -4.19 29.65
CA ASP A 70 -7.56 -5.18 30.28
C ASP A 70 -7.03 -6.30 29.40
N ASN A 71 -5.77 -6.64 29.68
CA ASN A 71 -4.80 -7.53 29.04
C ASN A 71 -3.89 -6.88 28.00
N CYS A 72 -2.61 -6.76 28.38
CA CYS A 72 -1.51 -6.60 27.45
C CYS A 72 -1.46 -7.80 26.49
N GLY A 73 -1.01 -7.56 25.26
CA GLY A 73 -0.86 -8.60 24.27
C GLY A 73 0.30 -8.34 23.33
N LYS A 74 0.65 -9.36 22.56
CA LYS A 74 1.62 -9.28 21.47
C LYS A 74 0.87 -9.36 20.15
N ALA A 75 1.16 -8.42 19.25
CA ALA A 75 0.74 -8.50 17.87
C ALA A 75 1.71 -9.40 17.11
N THR A 76 1.20 -10.23 16.20
CA THR A 76 2.01 -10.94 15.21
C THR A 76 1.46 -10.65 13.83
N ILE A 77 2.36 -10.30 12.91
CA ILE A 77 2.07 -10.11 11.49
C ILE A 77 2.90 -11.12 10.71
N GLN A 78 2.26 -11.81 9.77
CA GLN A 78 2.90 -12.76 8.85
C GLN A 78 2.46 -12.47 7.42
N ILE A 79 3.42 -12.37 6.50
CA ILE A 79 3.22 -12.19 5.07
C ILE A 79 4.04 -13.27 4.36
N GLY A 80 3.39 -14.32 3.87
CA GLY A 80 4.10 -15.50 3.36
C GLY A 80 5.08 -16.06 4.42
N SER A 81 6.38 -16.06 4.10
CA SER A 81 7.47 -16.46 5.01
C SER A 81 7.99 -15.34 5.92
N TRP A 82 7.68 -14.08 5.61
CA TRP A 82 8.06 -12.95 6.47
C TRP A 82 7.15 -12.92 7.69
N LYS A 83 7.72 -12.85 8.89
CA LYS A 83 6.97 -12.83 10.14
C LYS A 83 7.65 -11.95 11.17
N LYS A 84 6.87 -11.12 11.86
CA LYS A 84 7.33 -10.34 13.02
C LYS A 84 6.30 -10.44 14.13
N THR A 85 6.78 -10.46 15.36
CA THR A 85 5.96 -10.40 16.58
C THR A 85 6.45 -9.23 17.43
N SER A 86 5.51 -8.47 17.99
CA SER A 86 5.82 -7.32 18.83
C SER A 86 6.34 -7.73 20.21
N GLY A 87 6.87 -6.75 20.94
CA GLY A 87 6.92 -6.81 22.40
C GLY A 87 5.52 -6.80 23.02
N ASN A 88 5.45 -6.75 24.36
CA ASN A 88 4.18 -6.64 25.06
C ASN A 88 3.60 -5.23 24.86
N ILE A 89 2.35 -5.15 24.41
CA ILE A 89 1.61 -3.89 24.18
C ILE A 89 0.46 -3.86 25.18
N CYS A 90 0.45 -2.85 26.05
CA CYS A 90 -0.55 -2.68 27.09
C CYS A 90 -1.40 -1.45 26.78
N GLU A 91 -2.61 -1.67 26.28
CA GLU A 91 -3.58 -0.63 25.96
C GLU A 91 -4.94 -1.00 26.55
N ALA A 92 -5.79 -0.01 26.81
CA ALA A 92 -7.10 -0.28 27.41
C ALA A 92 -8.06 -0.92 26.39
N ARG A 93 -8.26 -0.29 25.23
CA ARG A 93 -9.31 -0.70 24.27
C ARG A 93 -8.84 -0.75 22.82
N SER A 94 -7.82 0.02 22.47
CA SER A 94 -7.34 0.16 21.10
C SER A 94 -5.84 -0.06 21.08
N PHE A 95 -5.44 -1.20 20.52
CA PHE A 95 -4.05 -1.58 20.35
C PHE A 95 -3.65 -1.32 18.91
N SER A 96 -2.42 -0.88 18.72
CA SER A 96 -1.87 -0.63 17.40
C SER A 96 -0.41 -1.07 17.39
N TRP A 97 0.01 -1.71 16.31
CA TRP A 97 1.41 -2.03 16.08
C TRP A 97 1.79 -1.81 14.62
N GLY A 98 2.88 -1.06 14.42
CA GLY A 98 3.33 -0.56 13.13
C GLY A 98 2.97 0.92 12.88
N PRO A 99 3.23 1.45 11.67
CA PRO A 99 3.68 0.72 10.48
C PRO A 99 5.08 0.11 10.65
N LEU A 100 5.24 -1.14 10.21
CA LEU A 100 6.51 -1.84 10.15
C LEU A 100 7.00 -1.84 8.72
N THR A 101 8.26 -1.50 8.50
CA THR A 101 8.90 -1.60 7.19
C THR A 101 9.07 -3.07 6.81
N VAL A 102 8.52 -3.43 5.65
CA VAL A 102 8.69 -4.74 5.01
C VAL A 102 9.62 -4.60 3.81
N ASN A 103 9.36 -3.60 2.94
CA ASN A 103 10.10 -3.26 1.73
C ASN A 103 10.52 -4.50 0.91
N ARG A 104 9.52 -5.30 0.53
CA ARG A 104 9.75 -6.58 -0.15
C ARG A 104 8.58 -6.93 -1.06
N SER A 105 8.90 -7.54 -2.20
CA SER A 105 7.89 -8.14 -3.08
C SER A 105 7.54 -9.57 -2.67
N PHE A 106 6.27 -9.92 -2.87
CA PHE A 106 5.73 -11.24 -2.58
C PHE A 106 5.09 -11.84 -3.85
N PRO A 107 5.03 -13.18 -3.98
CA PRO A 107 4.26 -13.79 -5.06
C PRO A 107 2.79 -13.36 -5.04
N ASP A 108 2.17 -13.32 -6.21
CA ASP A 108 0.72 -13.12 -6.33
C ASP A 108 -0.06 -14.17 -5.51
N GLY A 109 -1.16 -13.73 -4.90
CA GLY A 109 -1.97 -14.55 -4.00
C GLY A 109 -1.40 -14.70 -2.58
N THR A 110 -0.26 -14.09 -2.25
CA THR A 110 0.33 -14.19 -0.90
C THR A 110 -0.60 -13.62 0.17
N LYS A 111 -0.82 -14.38 1.24
CA LYS A 111 -1.63 -13.92 2.38
C LYS A 111 -0.78 -13.10 3.36
N ALA A 112 -1.28 -11.92 3.71
CA ALA A 112 -0.80 -11.12 4.83
C ALA A 112 -1.83 -11.21 5.96
N CYS A 113 -1.45 -11.78 7.09
CA CYS A 113 -2.32 -12.02 8.24
C CYS A 113 -1.76 -11.42 9.52
N ALA A 114 -2.65 -10.94 10.39
CA ALA A 114 -2.32 -10.44 11.71
C ALA A 114 -3.22 -11.04 12.80
N TRP A 115 -2.63 -11.27 13.98
CA TRP A 115 -3.35 -11.73 15.17
C TRP A 115 -2.69 -11.22 16.46
N TRP A 116 -3.45 -11.32 17.55
CA TRP A 116 -3.08 -10.75 18.86
C TRP A 116 -3.18 -11.83 19.93
N SER A 117 -2.17 -11.95 20.80
CA SER A 117 -2.12 -13.01 21.81
C SER A 117 -3.20 -12.90 22.87
N ASN A 118 -3.62 -11.68 23.20
CA ASN A 118 -4.71 -11.38 24.14
C ASN A 118 -6.10 -11.42 23.48
N TYR A 119 -6.16 -11.72 22.18
CA TYR A 119 -7.38 -11.90 21.42
C TYR A 119 -7.14 -12.94 20.31
N PRO A 120 -6.92 -14.23 20.68
CA PRO A 120 -6.38 -15.25 19.78
C PRO A 120 -7.37 -15.73 18.70
N ASP A 121 -8.68 -15.50 18.90
CA ASP A 121 -9.70 -16.05 18.02
C ASP A 121 -9.70 -15.40 16.63
N GLY A 122 -9.34 -16.19 15.62
CA GLY A 122 -9.27 -15.75 14.22
C GLY A 122 -8.08 -14.85 13.90
N LYS A 123 -7.88 -14.58 12.61
CA LYS A 123 -6.81 -13.72 12.08
C LYS A 123 -7.42 -12.73 11.09
N ALA A 124 -6.99 -11.47 11.13
CA ALA A 124 -7.29 -10.54 10.05
C ALA A 124 -6.32 -10.81 8.91
N CYS A 125 -6.84 -11.10 7.71
CA CYS A 125 -6.01 -11.41 6.56
C CYS A 125 -6.43 -10.58 5.33
N VAL A 126 -5.44 -10.25 4.50
CA VAL A 126 -5.60 -9.74 3.14
C VAL A 126 -4.75 -10.56 2.18
N THR A 127 -5.07 -10.48 0.89
CA THR A 127 -4.32 -11.15 -0.18
C THR A 127 -3.60 -10.09 -1.00
N ILE A 128 -2.29 -10.22 -1.12
CA ILE A 128 -1.47 -9.42 -2.02
C ILE A 128 -1.74 -9.92 -3.43
N HIS A 129 -2.05 -9.00 -4.34
CA HIS A 129 -2.28 -9.28 -5.76
C HIS A 129 -1.70 -8.15 -6.62
N ASP A 130 -1.41 -8.47 -7.89
CA ASP A 130 -0.91 -7.53 -8.90
C ASP A 130 -2.02 -6.61 -9.42
#